data_AF-A0A929Z3Q4-F1
#
_entry.id   AF-A0A929Z3Q4-F1
#
_cell.length_a   1.000
_cell.length_b   1.000
_cell.length_c   1.000
_cell.angle_alpha   90.00
_cell.angle_beta   90.00
_cell.angle_gamma   90.00
#
_symmetry.space_group_name_H-M   'P 1'
#
loop_
_entity.id
_entity.type
_entity.pdbx_description
1 polymer ?
#
loop_
_entity_poly.entity_id
_entity_poly.type
_entity_poly.pdbx_seq_one_letter_code
_entity_poly.pdbx_strand_id
1 'polypeptide(L)'
;MALEALPPKPGLGMTAELHLEDVQRAVDVEQQEHRPQRVLPAEWAPQSAVQLTWPHADTDWRDLLAEVTETYVRLAYEIASRQPLLIVSPE
;
A
#
# COMPACT_ATOMS: atom_id res chain seq x y z
N MET A 1 -7.87 7.14 -30.54
CA MET A 1 -6.87 7.27 -31.62
C MET A 1 -5.76 8.18 -31.15
N ALA A 2 -4.53 7.89 -31.58
CA ALA A 2 -3.25 8.15 -30.92
C ALA A 2 -2.94 9.59 -30.49
N LEU A 3 -2.54 9.74 -29.22
CA LEU A 3 -1.65 10.79 -28.74
C LEU A 3 -0.25 10.17 -28.61
N GLU A 4 0.38 9.89 -29.75
CA GLU A 4 1.82 9.57 -29.77
C GLU A 4 2.58 10.86 -29.48
N ALA A 5 3.25 10.90 -28.32
CA ALA A 5 4.22 11.94 -28.01
C ALA A 5 5.36 11.84 -29.03
N LEU A 6 5.60 12.92 -29.78
CA LEU A 6 6.75 13.05 -30.67
C LEU A 6 8.05 12.80 -29.88
N PRO A 7 9.04 12.08 -30.44
CA PRO A 7 10.33 11.93 -29.79
C PRO A 7 10.99 13.31 -29.59
N PRO A 8 11.69 13.54 -28.47
CA PRO A 8 12.36 14.81 -28.21
C PRO A 8 13.38 15.11 -29.33
N LYS A 9 13.38 16.37 -29.80
CA LYS A 9 14.32 16.82 -30.84
C LYS A 9 15.75 16.73 -30.29
N PRO A 10 16.70 16.09 -31.00
CA PRO A 10 18.08 16.08 -30.58
C PRO A 10 18.69 17.46 -30.89
N GLY A 11 19.09 18.17 -29.84
CA GLY A 11 19.65 19.51 -29.98
C GLY A 11 20.61 19.86 -28.84
N LEU A 12 21.90 19.68 -29.14
CA LEU A 12 23.08 20.31 -28.53
C LEU A 12 23.51 19.82 -27.13
N GLY A 13 24.46 18.87 -27.11
CA GLY A 13 25.18 18.47 -25.89
C GLY A 13 25.26 16.95 -25.66
N MET A 14 25.64 16.17 -26.68
CA MET A 14 25.87 14.71 -26.57
C MET A 14 27.22 14.38 -25.90
N THR A 15 27.48 15.03 -24.78
CA THR A 15 28.33 14.57 -23.67
C THR A 15 27.68 15.15 -22.42
N ALA A 16 26.57 14.57 -21.99
CA ALA A 16 26.04 14.89 -20.66
C ALA A 16 27.00 14.27 -19.64
N GLU A 17 28.10 14.96 -19.35
CA GLU A 17 28.75 14.77 -18.06
C GLU A 17 27.68 15.07 -17.02
N LEU A 18 27.21 14.03 -16.34
CA LEU A 18 26.33 14.15 -15.18
C LEU A 18 27.10 14.95 -14.13
N HIS A 19 26.95 16.28 -14.15
CA HIS A 19 27.53 17.15 -13.14
C HIS A 19 26.84 16.86 -11.81
N LEU A 20 27.60 16.29 -10.86
CA LEU A 20 27.08 15.86 -9.57
C LEU A 20 26.40 17.02 -8.81
N GLU A 21 26.81 18.27 -9.03
CA GLU A 21 26.15 19.44 -8.44
C GLU A 21 24.69 19.63 -8.90
N ASP A 22 24.36 19.28 -10.14
CA ASP A 22 23.00 19.42 -10.66
C ASP A 22 22.10 18.29 -10.18
N VAL A 23 22.67 17.09 -10.04
CA VAL A 23 22.01 15.95 -9.37
C VAL A 23 21.76 16.28 -7.90
N GLN A 24 22.77 16.83 -7.20
CA GLN A 24 22.64 17.22 -5.80
C GLN A 24 21.57 18.30 -5.62
N ARG A 25 21.55 19.33 -6.49
CA ARG A 25 20.53 20.38 -6.44
C ARG A 25 19.12 19.83 -6.68
N ALA A 26 18.95 18.88 -7.60
CA ALA A 26 17.66 18.23 -7.82
C ALA A 26 17.22 17.39 -6.61
N VAL A 27 18.15 16.65 -5.99
CA VAL A 27 17.91 15.88 -4.76
C VAL A 27 17.56 16.79 -3.59
N ASP A 28 18.26 17.93 -3.43
CA ASP A 28 18.02 18.90 -2.37
C ASP A 28 16.63 19.54 -2.50
N VAL A 29 16.17 19.81 -3.73
CA VAL A 29 14.82 20.33 -4.01
C VAL A 29 13.74 19.30 -3.66
N GLU A 30 13.94 18.01 -3.94
CA GLU A 30 13.02 16.94 -3.51
C GLU A 30 12.97 16.76 -1.99
N GLN A 31 14.10 16.99 -1.30
CA GLN A 31 14.19 16.88 0.16
C GLN A 31 13.52 18.03 0.93
N GLN A 32 13.22 19.15 0.25
CA GLN A 32 12.55 20.32 0.85
C GLN A 32 11.04 20.18 1.00
N GLU A 33 10.41 19.11 0.49
CA GLU A 33 9.02 18.83 0.82
C GLU A 33 8.91 18.36 2.27
N HIS A 34 8.13 19.07 3.09
CA HIS A 34 7.73 18.67 4.45
C HIS A 34 6.96 17.34 4.37
N ARG A 35 7.67 16.23 4.22
CA ARG A 35 7.06 14.90 4.30
C ARG A 35 6.68 14.70 5.76
N PRO A 36 5.39 14.56 6.08
CA PRO A 36 5.01 14.18 7.43
C PRO A 36 5.77 12.89 7.76
N GLN A 37 6.34 12.84 8.96
CA GLN A 37 7.09 11.68 9.42
C GLN A 37 6.15 10.48 9.39
N ARG A 38 6.29 9.64 8.36
CA ARG A 38 5.49 8.42 8.22
C ARG A 38 6.01 7.42 9.23
N VAL A 39 5.17 7.12 10.21
CA VAL A 39 5.43 6.10 11.22
C VAL A 39 4.43 4.98 11.03
N LEU A 40 4.88 3.75 11.28
CA LEU A 40 3.96 2.65 11.56
C LEU A 40 3.62 2.74 13.04
N PRO A 41 2.39 3.12 13.41
CA PRO A 41 2.02 3.19 14.81
C PRO A 41 2.06 1.78 15.41
N ALA A 42 2.28 1.71 16.71
CA ALA A 42 2.13 0.46 17.44
C ALA A 42 0.67 -0.02 17.39
N GLU A 43 0.45 -1.32 17.58
CA GLU A 43 -0.87 -1.94 17.49
C GLU A 43 -1.90 -1.36 18.48
N TRP A 44 -1.45 -0.82 19.61
CA TRP A 44 -2.32 -0.20 20.63
C TRP A 44 -2.61 1.29 20.40
N ALA A 45 -2.06 1.90 19.35
CA ALA A 45 -2.43 3.26 18.99
C ALA A 45 -3.90 3.32 18.54
N PRO A 46 -4.58 4.48 18.65
CA PRO A 46 -5.94 4.62 18.14
C PRO A 46 -6.06 4.17 16.68
N GLN A 47 -7.00 3.26 16.41
CA GLN A 47 -7.22 2.66 15.10
C GLN A 47 -8.49 3.24 14.48
N SER A 48 -8.56 3.31 13.15
CA SER A 48 -9.79 3.68 12.43
C SER A 48 -10.68 2.46 12.17
N ALA A 49 -10.07 1.33 11.84
CA ALA A 49 -10.74 0.06 11.57
C ALA A 49 -9.76 -1.11 11.70
N VAL A 50 -10.29 -2.33 11.79
CA VAL A 50 -9.56 -3.59 11.59
C VAL A 50 -10.01 -4.22 10.28
N GLN A 51 -9.09 -4.81 9.52
CA GLN A 51 -9.40 -5.58 8.31
C GLN A 51 -9.17 -7.07 8.56
N LEU A 52 -10.13 -7.91 8.16
CA LEU A 52 -9.99 -9.36 8.09
C LEU A 52 -10.15 -9.85 6.66
N THR A 53 -9.31 -10.81 6.25
CA THR A 53 -9.51 -11.59 5.03
C THR A 53 -10.30 -12.85 5.37
N TRP A 54 -11.38 -13.13 4.63
CA TRP A 54 -12.27 -14.23 4.95
C TRP A 54 -11.73 -15.59 4.46
N PRO A 55 -11.85 -16.68 5.25
CA PRO A 55 -11.43 -18.00 4.82
C PRO A 55 -12.34 -18.52 3.69
N HIS A 56 -11.76 -19.21 2.71
CA HIS A 56 -12.49 -19.79 1.59
C HIS A 56 -11.88 -21.13 1.15
N ALA A 57 -12.65 -21.90 0.39
CA ALA A 57 -12.30 -23.27 0.01
C ALA A 57 -11.05 -23.40 -0.87
N ASP A 58 -10.62 -22.33 -1.55
CA ASP A 58 -9.45 -22.34 -2.45
C ASP A 58 -8.12 -22.05 -1.75
N THR A 59 -8.08 -22.25 -0.45
CA THR A 59 -6.90 -22.16 0.39
C THR A 59 -6.67 -23.48 1.12
N ASP A 60 -5.58 -23.55 1.90
CA ASP A 60 -5.29 -24.69 2.78
C ASP A 60 -6.36 -24.92 3.86
N TRP A 61 -7.33 -24.02 4.00
CA TRP A 61 -8.46 -24.18 4.91
C TRP A 61 -9.55 -25.13 4.39
N ARG A 62 -9.48 -25.62 3.15
CA ARG A 62 -10.55 -26.44 2.51
C ARG A 62 -11.11 -27.53 3.41
N ASP A 63 -10.25 -28.34 4.02
CA ASP A 63 -10.65 -29.50 4.83
C ASP A 63 -11.20 -29.12 6.22
N LEU A 64 -10.89 -27.91 6.69
CA LEU A 64 -11.27 -27.38 8.01
C LEU A 64 -12.17 -26.15 7.90
N LEU A 65 -12.74 -25.89 6.71
CA LEU A 65 -13.34 -24.60 6.39
C LEU A 65 -14.48 -24.26 7.35
N ALA A 66 -15.29 -25.25 7.74
CA ALA A 66 -16.38 -25.07 8.69
C ALA A 66 -15.88 -24.61 10.07
N GLU A 67 -14.85 -25.26 10.61
CA GLU A 67 -14.28 -24.97 11.93
C GLU A 67 -13.61 -23.59 11.97
N VAL A 68 -12.87 -23.27 10.89
CA VAL A 68 -12.19 -21.98 10.74
C VAL A 68 -13.20 -20.87 10.55
N THR A 69 -14.25 -21.09 9.76
CA THR A 69 -15.33 -20.10 9.58
C THR A 69 -16.01 -19.79 10.90
N GLU A 70 -16.32 -20.80 11.72
CA GLU A 70 -16.89 -20.57 13.05
C GLU A 70 -15.96 -19.73 13.93
N THR A 71 -14.66 -20.00 13.88
CA THR A 71 -13.65 -19.21 14.60
C THR A 71 -13.61 -17.77 14.10
N TYR A 72 -13.64 -17.54 12.79
CA TYR A 72 -13.63 -16.22 12.17
C TYR A 72 -14.92 -15.43 12.48
N VAL A 73 -16.07 -16.09 12.56
CA VAL A 73 -17.33 -15.45 12.99
C VAL A 73 -17.21 -14.92 14.41
N ARG A 74 -16.68 -15.73 15.34
CA ARG A 74 -16.46 -15.29 16.73
C ARG A 74 -15.45 -14.15 16.81
N LEU A 75 -14.35 -14.24 16.05
CA LEU A 75 -13.33 -13.19 15.96
C LEU A 75 -13.92 -11.87 15.42
N ALA A 76 -14.68 -11.95 14.33
CA ALA A 76 -15.34 -10.80 13.71
C ALA A 76 -16.31 -10.13 14.68
N TYR A 77 -17.08 -10.91 15.43
CA TYR A 77 -17.98 -10.38 16.47
C TYR A 77 -17.22 -9.61 17.56
N GLU A 78 -16.14 -10.19 18.09
CA GLU A 78 -15.35 -9.53 19.14
C GLU A 78 -14.67 -8.25 18.63
N ILE A 79 -14.20 -8.23 17.39
CA ILE A 79 -13.62 -7.02 16.79
C ILE A 79 -14.70 -5.96 16.55
N ALA A 80 -15.80 -6.32 15.87
CA ALA A 80 -16.87 -5.39 15.49
C ALA A 80 -17.57 -4.74 16.69
N SER A 81 -17.56 -5.40 17.86
CA SER A 81 -18.08 -4.82 19.10
C SER A 81 -17.19 -3.71 19.70
N ARG A 82 -15.95 -3.54 19.22
CA ARG A 82 -14.96 -2.59 19.75
C ARG A 82 -14.44 -1.58 18.73
N GLN A 83 -14.30 -1.99 17.47
CA GLN A 83 -13.74 -1.19 16.37
C GLN A 83 -14.49 -1.51 15.07
N PRO A 84 -14.70 -0.54 14.15
CA PRO A 84 -15.16 -0.84 12.80
C PRO A 84 -14.36 -1.95 12.13
N LEU A 85 -15.07 -2.92 11.57
CA LEU A 85 -14.51 -4.11 10.94
C LEU A 85 -14.79 -4.09 9.44
N LEU A 86 -13.74 -4.28 8.63
CA LEU A 86 -13.83 -4.53 7.19
C LEU A 86 -13.50 -6.00 6.91
N ILE A 87 -14.44 -6.73 6.29
CA ILE A 87 -14.22 -8.10 5.84
C ILE A 87 -14.01 -8.09 4.32
N VAL A 88 -12.92 -8.68 3.87
CA VAL A 88 -12.60 -8.87 2.45
C VAL A 88 -12.72 -10.35 2.12
N SER A 89 -13.66 -10.70 1.25
CA SER A 89 -13.88 -12.06 0.73
C SER A 89 -13.58 -12.10 -0.77
N PRO A 90 -13.13 -13.22 -1.35
CA PRO A 90 -12.92 -13.35 -2.80
C PRO A 90 -14.22 -13.41 -3.63
N GLU A 91 -15.37 -13.57 -2.99
CA GLU A 91 -16.71 -13.57 -3.60
C GLU A 91 -17.37 -12.18 -3.67
#